data_AF-A0A9D7NDU0-F1
#
_entry.id   AF-A0A9D7NDU0-F1
#
_cell.length_a   1.000
_cell.length_b   1.000
_cell.length_c   1.000
_cell.angle_alpha   90.00
_cell.angle_beta   90.00
_cell.angle_gamma   90.00
#
_symmetry.space_group_name_H-M   'P 1'
#
loop_
_entity.id
_entity.type
_entity.pdbx_description
1 polymer ?
#
loop_
_entity_poly.entity_id
_entity_poly.type
_entity_poly.pdbx_seq_one_letter_code
_entity_poly.pdbx_strand_id
1 'polypeptide(L)'
;MSFKTSLIAIVACCLHTFVCVGQDMLPTTSLVFPGTDGKLVYVADSLGNTIPDFSNAGYKGGGVPIPYVAAKATLWPVLGDNADSIQAAIDRVSALPPDASGFRGAVLLKMGMYQLNKPIYIKASGVVLRGEGRSDVGTILYGKITKPAEGSGPRFRRPALINISGASGIKLQEESKQNITDEYVPVGALRFKITSAKAFKKGDRVLVRRIGNEDWIKKIGLDTATVGRNRWRPFDINFDRTIVDISGNTVTVDAPIFTAIDKRWGGGVLYKYNDERIEQVGIENLRGISEYDPSIRTKEYGNMDRDDLGAAASVSR
;
A
#
# COMPACT_ATOMS: atom_id res chain seq x y z
N MET A 1 -77.94 -50.15 7.94
CA MET A 1 -77.81 -48.75 7.47
C MET A 1 -76.32 -48.46 7.37
N SER A 2 -75.80 -48.36 6.15
CA SER A 2 -74.36 -48.34 5.83
C SER A 2 -73.75 -46.97 6.09
N PHE A 3 -72.72 -46.87 6.95
CA PHE A 3 -71.86 -45.69 7.04
C PHE A 3 -70.45 -46.04 6.56
N LYS A 4 -70.05 -45.38 5.47
CA LYS A 4 -68.72 -45.45 4.86
C LYS A 4 -67.73 -44.63 5.69
N THR A 5 -66.65 -45.24 6.16
CA THR A 5 -65.49 -44.54 6.72
C THR A 5 -64.48 -44.26 5.60
N SER A 6 -64.33 -42.99 5.25
CA SER A 6 -63.34 -42.53 4.27
C SER A 6 -61.95 -42.38 4.89
N LEU A 7 -60.96 -42.92 4.18
CA LEU A 7 -59.53 -42.90 4.43
C LEU A 7 -58.97 -41.47 4.27
N ILE A 8 -58.29 -40.94 5.29
CA ILE A 8 -57.53 -39.68 5.19
C ILE A 8 -56.13 -40.03 4.66
N ALA A 9 -55.82 -39.61 3.44
CA ALA A 9 -54.48 -39.68 2.87
C ALA A 9 -53.68 -38.43 3.30
N ILE A 10 -52.60 -38.64 4.07
CA ILE A 10 -51.63 -37.60 4.40
C ILE A 10 -50.65 -37.48 3.22
N VAL A 11 -50.73 -36.38 2.47
CA VAL A 11 -49.75 -36.05 1.43
C VAL A 11 -48.55 -35.37 2.10
N ALA A 12 -47.43 -36.10 2.19
CA ALA A 12 -46.15 -35.54 2.61
C ALA A 12 -45.58 -34.66 1.47
N CYS A 13 -45.61 -33.35 1.68
CA CYS A 13 -45.05 -32.37 0.74
C CYS A 13 -43.53 -32.29 0.97
N CYS A 14 -42.74 -33.05 0.20
CA CYS A 14 -41.28 -32.96 0.21
C CYS A 14 -40.82 -31.67 -0.47
N LEU A 15 -40.64 -30.61 0.32
CA LEU A 15 -40.05 -29.35 -0.11
C LEU A 15 -38.56 -29.57 -0.43
N HIS A 16 -38.23 -29.84 -1.70
CA HIS A 16 -36.85 -29.84 -2.16
C HIS A 16 -36.34 -28.39 -2.18
N THR A 17 -35.61 -28.01 -1.14
CA THR A 17 -34.78 -26.80 -1.17
C THR A 17 -33.70 -27.00 -2.23
N PHE A 18 -33.90 -26.43 -3.42
CA PHE A 18 -32.83 -26.22 -4.38
C PHE A 18 -31.81 -25.27 -3.72
N VAL A 19 -30.73 -25.83 -3.18
CA VAL A 19 -29.53 -25.05 -2.90
C VAL A 19 -28.94 -24.71 -4.27
N CYS A 20 -29.21 -23.51 -4.76
CA CYS A 20 -28.41 -22.93 -5.83
C CYS A 20 -27.00 -22.75 -5.27
N VAL A 21 -26.16 -23.76 -5.44
CA VAL A 21 -24.71 -23.55 -5.45
C VAL A 21 -24.50 -22.70 -6.69
N GLY A 22 -24.25 -21.40 -6.51
CA GLY A 22 -23.85 -20.55 -7.63
C GLY A 22 -22.68 -21.24 -8.31
N GLN A 23 -22.82 -21.58 -9.59
CA GLN A 23 -21.65 -21.99 -10.36
C GLN A 23 -20.72 -20.78 -10.35
N ASP A 24 -19.56 -20.92 -9.68
CA ASP A 24 -18.47 -19.97 -9.88
C ASP A 24 -18.24 -19.90 -11.38
N MET A 25 -18.56 -18.75 -11.98
CA MET A 25 -18.25 -18.51 -13.38
C MET A 25 -16.75 -18.77 -13.54
N LEU A 26 -16.39 -19.63 -14.49
CA LEU A 26 -14.99 -19.83 -14.86
C LEU A 26 -14.38 -18.44 -15.08
N PRO A 27 -13.29 -18.10 -14.39
CA PRO A 27 -12.71 -16.77 -14.48
C PRO A 27 -12.43 -16.46 -15.95
N THR A 28 -13.03 -15.39 -16.46
CA THR A 28 -13.01 -14.98 -17.87
C THR A 28 -11.68 -14.35 -18.29
N THR A 29 -10.66 -14.44 -17.44
CA THR A 29 -9.36 -13.82 -17.65
C THR A 29 -8.41 -14.82 -18.31
N SER A 30 -7.85 -14.41 -19.45
CA SER A 30 -6.87 -15.19 -20.20
C SER A 30 -5.43 -14.99 -19.70
N LEU A 31 -5.18 -14.00 -18.84
CA LEU A 31 -3.84 -13.61 -18.39
C LEU A 31 -3.50 -14.11 -16.98
N VAL A 32 -4.50 -14.19 -16.09
CA VAL A 32 -4.36 -14.76 -14.74
C VAL A 32 -5.59 -15.57 -14.39
N PHE A 33 -5.42 -16.85 -14.06
CA PHE A 33 -6.55 -17.73 -13.73
C PHE A 33 -6.13 -18.82 -12.73
N PRO A 34 -7.06 -19.39 -11.95
CA PRO A 34 -6.78 -20.53 -11.09
C PRO A 34 -6.37 -21.75 -11.91
N GLY A 35 -5.26 -22.37 -11.54
CA GLY A 35 -4.79 -23.65 -12.03
C GLY A 35 -5.48 -24.81 -11.30
N THR A 36 -5.22 -26.02 -11.78
CA THR A 36 -5.81 -27.26 -11.22
C THR A 36 -5.30 -27.58 -9.81
N ASP A 37 -4.21 -26.96 -9.37
CA ASP A 37 -3.65 -27.07 -8.02
C ASP A 37 -4.15 -25.98 -7.05
N GLY A 38 -5.10 -25.14 -7.49
CA GLY A 38 -5.64 -24.04 -6.70
C GLY A 38 -4.74 -22.81 -6.62
N LYS A 39 -3.62 -22.78 -7.35
CA LYS A 39 -2.74 -21.60 -7.45
C LYS A 39 -3.06 -20.79 -8.69
N LEU A 40 -2.71 -19.50 -8.70
CA LEU A 40 -2.85 -18.68 -9.89
C LEU A 40 -1.79 -19.06 -10.94
N VAL A 41 -2.25 -19.26 -12.17
CA VAL A 41 -1.43 -19.39 -13.38
C VAL A 41 -1.33 -18.01 -14.02
N TYR A 42 -0.11 -17.62 -14.37
CA TYR A 42 0.20 -16.34 -15.00
C TYR A 42 0.66 -16.57 -16.43
N VAL A 43 0.01 -15.92 -17.39
CA VAL A 43 0.38 -15.99 -18.81
C VAL A 43 1.21 -14.76 -19.16
N ALA A 44 2.38 -15.01 -19.74
CA ALA A 44 3.25 -13.95 -20.20
C ALA A 44 2.85 -13.46 -21.60
N ASP A 45 3.04 -12.17 -21.86
CA ASP A 45 2.98 -11.63 -23.22
C ASP A 45 4.22 -12.03 -24.05
N SER A 46 4.30 -11.55 -25.30
CA SER A 46 5.40 -11.87 -26.22
C SER A 46 6.78 -11.35 -25.78
N LEU A 47 6.83 -10.40 -24.83
CA LEU A 47 8.06 -9.88 -24.23
C LEU A 47 8.35 -10.51 -22.87
N GLY A 48 7.53 -11.46 -22.42
CA GLY A 48 7.68 -12.12 -21.13
C GLY A 48 7.03 -11.37 -19.96
N ASN A 49 6.28 -10.29 -20.21
CA ASN A 49 5.62 -9.56 -19.13
C ASN A 49 4.44 -10.36 -18.61
N THR A 50 4.30 -10.43 -17.28
CA THR A 50 3.13 -11.01 -16.63
C THR A 50 2.46 -9.96 -15.75
N ILE A 51 1.17 -10.17 -15.47
CA ILE A 51 0.52 -9.46 -14.36
C ILE A 51 1.31 -9.78 -13.08
N PRO A 52 1.80 -8.79 -12.31
CA PRO A 52 2.58 -9.06 -11.11
C PRO A 52 1.80 -9.86 -10.07
N ASP A 53 2.48 -10.79 -9.40
CA ASP A 53 1.93 -11.45 -8.22
C ASP A 53 1.97 -10.50 -7.01
N PHE A 54 0.79 -10.24 -6.44
CA PHE A 54 0.59 -9.39 -5.26
C PHE A 54 0.45 -10.18 -3.96
N SER A 55 0.69 -11.50 -3.96
CA SER A 55 0.67 -12.34 -2.76
C SER A 55 1.60 -11.86 -1.64
N ASN A 56 2.65 -11.10 -2.00
CA ASN A 56 3.59 -10.49 -1.07
C ASN A 56 3.09 -9.16 -0.45
N ALA A 57 1.86 -8.72 -0.75
CA ALA A 57 1.30 -7.51 -0.18
C ALA A 57 0.83 -7.75 1.26
N GLY A 58 1.28 -6.91 2.19
CA GLY A 58 0.83 -6.91 3.59
C GLY A 58 1.96 -6.94 4.61
N TYR A 59 1.60 -7.06 5.88
CA TYR A 59 2.55 -7.08 6.98
C TYR A 59 3.53 -8.26 6.82
N LYS A 60 4.83 -7.98 6.87
CA LYS A 60 5.93 -8.93 6.63
C LYS A 60 5.77 -9.75 5.33
N GLY A 61 5.28 -9.13 4.26
CA GLY A 61 5.11 -9.80 2.96
C GLY A 61 3.79 -10.56 2.83
N GLY A 62 2.76 -10.22 3.61
CA GLY A 62 1.40 -10.78 3.48
C GLY A 62 1.17 -12.13 4.19
N GLY A 63 2.22 -12.86 4.53
CA GLY A 63 2.13 -14.18 5.19
C GLY A 63 2.01 -14.17 6.72
N VAL A 64 1.99 -12.99 7.36
CA VAL A 64 1.96 -12.87 8.82
C VAL A 64 0.74 -12.04 9.26
N PRO A 65 -0.08 -12.54 10.21
CA PRO A 65 -1.17 -11.76 10.79
C PRO A 65 -0.65 -10.46 11.41
N ILE A 66 -1.42 -9.39 11.29
CA ILE A 66 -1.11 -8.13 11.97
C ILE A 66 -1.17 -8.37 13.49
N PRO A 67 -0.08 -8.13 14.24
CA PRO A 67 -0.02 -8.46 15.65
C PRO A 67 -0.84 -7.49 16.49
N TYR A 68 -1.40 -7.98 17.60
CA TYR A 68 -1.99 -7.13 18.62
C TYR A 68 -0.91 -6.63 19.59
N VAL A 69 -0.63 -5.32 19.57
CA VAL A 69 0.33 -4.68 20.49
C VAL A 69 -0.38 -4.16 21.73
N ALA A 70 0.10 -4.48 22.93
CA ALA A 70 -0.54 -4.03 24.18
C ALA A 70 -0.47 -2.50 24.35
N ALA A 71 -1.55 -1.91 24.87
CA ALA A 71 -1.57 -0.48 25.18
C ALA A 71 -0.64 -0.14 26.36
N LYS A 72 0.18 0.90 26.19
CA LYS A 72 1.08 1.46 27.21
C LYS A 72 0.71 2.89 27.60
N ALA A 73 -0.17 3.52 26.84
CA ALA A 73 -0.83 4.78 27.17
C ALA A 73 -2.27 4.75 26.68
N THR A 74 -3.19 5.37 27.42
CA THR A 74 -4.59 5.53 27.01
C THR A 74 -5.00 6.99 27.19
N LEU A 75 -5.63 7.56 26.16
CA LEU A 75 -6.05 8.96 26.14
C LEU A 75 -7.53 9.05 25.80
N TRP A 76 -8.22 9.97 26.46
CA TRP A 76 -9.58 10.39 26.11
C TRP A 76 -9.51 11.73 25.40
N PRO A 77 -10.44 12.02 24.48
CA PRO A 77 -10.47 13.30 23.80
C PRO A 77 -10.75 14.42 24.82
N VAL A 78 -10.05 15.53 24.66
CA VAL A 78 -10.35 16.78 25.38
C VAL A 78 -10.92 17.83 24.43
N LEU A 79 -11.66 18.80 24.98
CA LEU A 79 -12.13 19.94 24.20
C LEU A 79 -10.94 20.77 23.70
N GLY A 80 -10.96 21.14 22.42
CA GLY A 80 -9.86 21.91 21.80
C GLY A 80 -8.72 21.02 21.30
N ASP A 81 -7.51 21.57 21.25
CA ASP A 81 -6.35 20.91 20.64
C ASP A 81 -5.82 19.74 21.48
N ASN A 82 -5.68 18.58 20.84
CA ASN A 82 -5.18 17.33 21.43
C ASN A 82 -3.76 16.98 20.91
N ALA A 83 -3.18 17.77 20.01
CA ALA A 83 -1.92 17.40 19.35
C ALA A 83 -0.77 17.18 20.34
N ASP A 84 -0.60 18.06 21.34
CA ASP A 84 0.48 17.94 22.32
C ASP A 84 0.30 16.77 23.29
N SER A 85 -0.94 16.50 23.72
CA SER A 85 -1.20 15.38 24.63
C SER A 85 -0.95 14.04 23.93
N ILE A 86 -1.36 13.90 22.67
CA ILE A 86 -1.10 12.71 21.85
C ILE A 86 0.39 12.59 21.53
N GLN A 87 1.07 13.67 21.16
CA GLN A 87 2.51 13.63 20.90
C GLN A 87 3.29 13.21 22.14
N ALA A 88 2.98 13.78 23.31
CA ALA A 88 3.61 13.39 24.57
C ALA A 88 3.38 11.91 24.91
N ALA A 89 2.21 11.35 24.59
CA ALA A 89 1.94 9.93 24.76
C ALA A 89 2.78 9.05 23.81
N ILE A 90 2.90 9.45 22.54
CA ILE A 90 3.77 8.80 21.56
C ILE A 90 5.22 8.83 22.04
N ASP A 91 5.70 9.97 22.53
CA ASP A 91 7.08 10.15 22.99
C ASP A 91 7.36 9.27 24.22
N ARG A 92 6.42 9.21 25.18
CA ARG A 92 6.54 8.30 26.33
C ARG A 92 6.62 6.84 25.91
N VAL A 93 5.76 6.39 24.99
CA VAL A 93 5.82 5.01 24.48
C VAL A 93 7.10 4.77 23.68
N SER A 94 7.57 5.76 22.91
CA SER A 94 8.83 5.69 22.16
C SER A 94 10.05 5.52 23.06
N ALA A 95 9.99 5.98 24.31
CA ALA A 95 11.07 5.85 25.28
C ALA A 95 11.12 4.48 25.98
N LEU A 96 10.07 3.65 25.89
CA LEU A 96 10.05 2.32 26.50
C LEU A 96 10.99 1.35 25.76
N PRO A 97 11.63 0.40 26.45
CA PRO A 97 12.41 -0.64 25.78
C PRO A 97 11.50 -1.46 24.84
N PRO A 98 11.95 -1.81 23.63
CA PRO A 98 11.20 -2.73 22.78
C PRO A 98 11.15 -4.13 23.40
N ASP A 99 10.05 -4.83 23.16
CA ASP A 99 9.91 -6.26 23.46
C ASP A 99 10.67 -7.13 22.44
N ALA A 100 10.59 -8.45 22.63
CA ALA A 100 11.26 -9.43 21.76
C ALA A 100 10.78 -9.39 20.30
N SER A 101 9.61 -8.81 20.02
CA SER A 101 9.07 -8.63 18.67
C SER A 101 9.39 -7.25 18.08
N GLY A 102 10.10 -6.40 18.82
CA GLY A 102 10.48 -5.05 18.42
C GLY A 102 9.44 -3.97 18.76
N PHE A 103 8.38 -4.29 19.51
CA PHE A 103 7.35 -3.32 19.88
C PHE A 103 7.60 -2.70 21.25
N ARG A 104 7.42 -1.39 21.36
CA ARG A 104 7.46 -0.63 22.62
C ARG A 104 6.08 -0.54 23.25
N GLY A 105 5.04 -0.49 22.42
CA GLY A 105 3.65 -0.46 22.87
C GLY A 105 2.73 0.31 21.94
N ALA A 106 1.43 0.26 22.26
CA ALA A 106 0.42 1.06 21.61
C ALA A 106 0.03 2.29 22.46
N VAL A 107 -0.18 3.42 21.82
CA VAL A 107 -0.97 4.55 22.34
C VAL A 107 -2.40 4.32 21.91
N LEU A 108 -3.28 4.05 22.87
CA LEU A 108 -4.71 3.88 22.64
C LEU A 108 -5.43 5.21 22.79
N LEU A 109 -6.04 5.68 21.72
CA LEU A 109 -7.00 6.77 21.73
C LEU A 109 -8.39 6.16 21.85
N LYS A 110 -9.13 6.54 22.89
CA LYS A 110 -10.53 6.11 23.05
C LYS A 110 -11.39 6.68 21.93
N MET A 111 -12.59 6.12 21.74
CA MET A 111 -13.55 6.69 20.79
C MET A 111 -13.86 8.16 21.12
N GLY A 112 -14.13 8.94 20.08
CA GLY A 112 -14.43 10.37 20.16
C GLY A 112 -13.55 11.20 19.23
N MET A 113 -13.76 12.52 19.27
CA MET A 113 -13.16 13.48 18.34
C MET A 113 -11.98 14.21 18.98
N TYR A 114 -10.81 14.08 18.37
CA TYR A 114 -9.57 14.75 18.75
C TYR A 114 -9.24 15.82 17.72
N GLN A 115 -9.47 17.09 18.07
CA GLN A 115 -9.02 18.19 17.21
C GLN A 115 -7.49 18.30 17.27
N LEU A 116 -6.83 18.41 16.12
CA LEU A 116 -5.39 18.56 15.98
C LEU A 116 -5.08 19.85 15.21
N ASN A 117 -4.52 20.85 15.89
CA ASN A 117 -4.10 22.10 15.24
C ASN A 117 -2.73 21.98 14.57
N LYS A 118 -1.99 20.89 14.86
CA LYS A 118 -0.70 20.55 14.27
C LYS A 118 -0.56 19.04 14.10
N PRO A 119 0.31 18.58 13.20
CA PRO A 119 0.59 17.16 13.02
C PRO A 119 1.19 16.50 14.25
N ILE A 120 1.02 15.19 14.33
CA ILE A 120 1.75 14.32 15.25
C ILE A 120 2.78 13.47 14.49
N TYR A 121 3.82 13.03 15.20
CA TYR A 121 4.98 12.35 14.65
C TYR A 121 5.30 11.08 15.42
N ILE A 122 5.52 9.99 14.69
CA ILE A 122 6.14 8.76 15.21
C ILE A 122 7.53 8.66 14.60
N LYS A 123 8.56 8.76 15.45
CA LYS A 123 9.97 8.83 15.02
C LYS A 123 10.82 7.64 15.46
N ALA A 124 10.24 6.72 16.23
CA ALA A 124 10.92 5.55 16.76
C ALA A 124 10.22 4.26 16.29
N SER A 125 11.00 3.19 16.16
CA SER A 125 10.47 1.86 15.89
C SER A 125 9.59 1.35 17.04
N GLY A 126 8.65 0.47 16.73
CA GLY A 126 7.89 -0.29 17.72
C GLY A 126 6.68 0.44 18.32
N VAL A 127 6.23 1.54 17.73
CA VAL A 127 5.12 2.34 18.27
C VAL A 127 3.87 2.19 17.42
N VAL A 128 2.75 1.83 18.06
CA VAL A 128 1.44 1.76 17.41
C VAL A 128 0.55 2.89 17.91
N LEU A 129 -0.14 3.60 17.02
CA LEU A 129 -1.26 4.47 17.35
C LEU A 129 -2.56 3.75 17.01
N ARG A 130 -3.36 3.46 18.04
CA ARG A 130 -4.61 2.69 17.93
C ARG A 130 -5.80 3.54 18.34
N GLY A 131 -6.87 3.50 17.56
CA GLY A 131 -8.19 3.96 17.98
C GLY A 131 -9.17 2.83 18.31
N GLU A 132 -10.44 3.18 18.53
CA GLU A 132 -11.54 2.26 18.84
C GLU A 132 -12.61 2.19 17.74
N GLY A 133 -12.20 2.39 16.48
CA GLY A 133 -13.08 2.23 15.32
C GLY A 133 -12.89 3.33 14.28
N ARG A 134 -13.27 3.02 13.04
CA ARG A 134 -13.13 3.92 11.88
C ARG A 134 -14.45 4.60 11.47
N SER A 135 -15.55 4.28 12.14
CA SER A 135 -16.86 4.89 11.90
C SER A 135 -16.91 6.33 12.43
N ASP A 136 -18.04 6.99 12.19
CA ASP A 136 -18.41 8.30 12.75
C ASP A 136 -18.54 8.32 14.28
N VAL A 137 -18.76 7.17 14.90
CA VAL A 137 -18.76 6.99 16.37
C VAL A 137 -17.45 6.39 16.90
N GLY A 138 -16.44 6.21 16.05
CA GLY A 138 -15.13 5.67 16.40
C GLY A 138 -14.15 6.71 16.92
N THR A 139 -12.86 6.46 16.73
CA THR A 139 -11.80 7.45 17.02
C THR A 139 -11.55 8.33 15.80
N ILE A 140 -11.81 9.63 15.94
CA ILE A 140 -11.70 10.62 14.88
C ILE A 140 -10.56 11.59 15.20
N LEU A 141 -9.57 11.67 14.33
CA LEU A 141 -8.58 12.73 14.33
C LEU A 141 -9.03 13.83 13.37
N TYR A 142 -9.38 15.00 13.89
CA TYR A 142 -9.89 16.13 13.14
C TYR A 142 -8.81 17.21 12.99
N GLY A 143 -8.16 17.27 11.83
CA GLY A 143 -7.06 18.20 11.55
C GLY A 143 -7.55 19.60 11.20
N LYS A 144 -7.27 20.57 12.07
CA LYS A 144 -7.39 22.03 11.83
C LYS A 144 -6.02 22.64 11.59
N ILE A 145 -5.25 22.02 10.70
CA ILE A 145 -3.87 22.43 10.44
C ILE A 145 -3.90 23.61 9.47
N THR A 146 -3.52 24.78 9.96
CA THR A 146 -3.51 26.00 9.16
C THR A 146 -2.47 25.93 8.04
N LYS A 147 -2.79 26.57 6.90
CA LYS A 147 -1.84 26.73 5.79
C LYS A 147 -0.60 27.47 6.35
N PRO A 148 0.63 26.97 6.12
CA PRO A 148 1.82 27.74 6.44
C PRO A 148 1.76 29.12 5.77
N ALA A 149 2.29 30.15 6.44
CA ALA A 149 2.36 31.49 5.87
C ALA A 149 3.01 31.48 4.47
N GLU A 150 2.50 32.31 3.57
CA GLU A 150 3.06 32.42 2.22
C GLU A 150 4.55 32.83 2.30
N GLY A 151 5.40 32.11 1.57
CA GLY A 151 6.85 32.31 1.61
C GLY A 151 7.63 31.44 2.60
N SER A 152 6.98 30.59 3.41
CA SER A 152 7.62 29.71 4.41
C SER A 152 8.43 28.51 3.86
N GLY A 153 9.02 28.65 2.67
CA GLY A 153 9.83 27.60 2.02
C GLY A 153 9.04 26.79 0.99
N PRO A 154 9.67 25.77 0.36
CA PRO A 154 9.15 25.15 -0.86
C PRO A 154 7.73 24.64 -0.67
N ARG A 155 6.81 25.30 -1.40
CA ARG A 155 5.37 25.13 -1.75
C ARG A 155 4.53 23.91 -1.27
N PHE A 156 5.04 22.93 -0.54
CA PHE A 156 4.42 21.61 -0.35
C PHE A 156 4.48 21.01 1.06
N ARG A 157 4.79 21.77 2.11
CA ARG A 157 4.63 21.25 3.48
C ARG A 157 3.22 21.48 4.00
N ARG A 158 2.22 20.83 3.37
CA ARG A 158 1.01 20.43 4.11
C ARG A 158 1.37 19.10 4.79
N PRO A 159 1.87 19.11 6.03
CA PRO A 159 2.21 17.87 6.69
C PRO A 159 0.96 16.98 6.77
N ALA A 160 1.14 15.67 6.61
CA ALA A 160 0.09 14.71 6.88
C ALA A 160 -0.36 14.86 8.34
N LEU A 161 -1.59 14.45 8.68
CA LEU A 161 -2.10 14.51 10.05
C LEU A 161 -1.22 13.70 11.03
N ILE A 162 -0.72 12.56 10.55
CA ILE A 162 0.22 11.67 11.23
C ILE A 162 1.43 11.49 10.32
N ASN A 163 2.63 11.76 10.82
CA ASN A 163 3.88 11.60 10.08
C ASN A 163 4.72 10.51 10.71
N ILE A 164 5.13 9.51 9.93
CA ILE A 164 6.02 8.44 10.36
C ILE A 164 7.37 8.70 9.68
N SER A 165 8.38 9.06 10.47
CA SER A 165 9.69 9.45 9.93
C SER A 165 10.80 9.15 10.94
N GLY A 166 11.64 8.17 10.62
CA GLY A 166 12.88 7.93 11.34
C GLY A 166 13.90 9.05 11.14
N ALA A 167 15.01 8.98 11.88
CA ALA A 167 16.13 9.92 11.76
C ALA A 167 16.92 9.74 10.45
N SER A 168 16.93 8.53 9.91
CA SER A 168 17.61 8.17 8.68
C SER A 168 16.77 7.15 7.88
N GLY A 169 17.22 6.89 6.66
CA GLY A 169 16.60 5.93 5.75
C GLY A 169 17.60 4.93 5.21
N ILE A 170 17.35 4.48 3.99
CA ILE A 170 18.25 3.57 3.27
C ILE A 170 19.58 4.28 2.97
N LYS A 171 20.69 3.61 3.28
CA LYS A 171 22.04 3.99 2.84
C LYS A 171 22.59 2.95 1.88
N LEU A 172 22.79 3.36 0.63
CA LEU A 172 23.36 2.48 -0.40
C LEU A 172 24.83 2.18 -0.10
N GLN A 173 25.23 0.94 -0.37
CA GLN A 173 26.63 0.53 -0.40
C GLN A 173 27.10 0.67 -1.86
N GLU A 174 27.61 1.85 -2.24
CA GLU A 174 27.95 2.17 -3.65
C GLU A 174 28.97 1.19 -4.25
N GLU A 175 29.88 0.67 -3.43
CA GLU A 175 30.88 -0.33 -3.81
C GLU A 175 30.27 -1.68 -4.22
N SER A 176 29.03 -1.95 -3.79
CA SER A 176 28.30 -3.17 -4.16
C SER A 176 27.61 -3.08 -5.51
N LYS A 177 27.63 -1.91 -6.17
CA LYS A 177 26.91 -1.66 -7.42
C LYS A 177 27.24 -2.73 -8.47
N GLN A 178 26.20 -3.32 -9.05
CA GLN A 178 26.31 -4.18 -10.23
C GLN A 178 25.31 -3.75 -11.30
N ASN A 179 25.73 -3.74 -12.56
CA ASN A 179 24.82 -3.50 -13.67
C ASN A 179 23.98 -4.74 -13.94
N ILE A 180 22.69 -4.54 -14.23
CA ILE A 180 21.84 -5.58 -14.80
C ILE A 180 22.22 -5.73 -16.27
N THR A 181 22.48 -6.96 -16.69
CA THR A 181 23.04 -7.26 -18.02
C THR A 181 22.02 -7.76 -19.02
N ASP A 182 20.79 -8.08 -18.59
CA ASP A 182 19.72 -8.43 -19.51
C ASP A 182 19.38 -7.23 -20.41
N GLU A 183 19.10 -7.52 -21.68
CA GLU A 183 18.57 -6.50 -22.61
C GLU A 183 17.19 -6.02 -22.16
N TYR A 184 16.40 -6.95 -21.59
CA TYR A 184 15.06 -6.69 -21.09
C TYR A 184 14.75 -7.59 -19.89
N VAL A 185 14.43 -7.00 -18.74
CA VAL A 185 13.82 -7.67 -17.59
C VAL A 185 12.32 -7.37 -17.60
N PRO A 186 11.45 -8.37 -17.81
CA PRO A 186 10.02 -8.15 -17.92
C PRO A 186 9.35 -7.65 -16.64
N VAL A 187 8.20 -6.98 -16.80
CA VAL A 187 7.25 -6.79 -15.70
C VAL A 187 6.83 -8.16 -15.17
N GLY A 188 6.80 -8.33 -13.85
CA GLY A 188 6.49 -9.61 -13.23
C GLY A 188 7.72 -10.50 -13.01
N ALA A 189 8.88 -10.15 -13.56
CA ALA A 189 10.08 -10.96 -13.40
C ALA A 189 10.55 -10.98 -11.93
N LEU A 190 10.98 -12.18 -11.50
CA LEU A 190 11.64 -12.42 -10.21
C LEU A 190 13.14 -12.64 -10.34
N ARG A 191 13.65 -12.74 -11.57
CA ARG A 191 15.05 -13.08 -11.84
C ARG A 191 15.64 -12.20 -12.93
N PHE A 192 16.91 -11.85 -12.77
CA PHE A 192 17.69 -11.08 -13.73
C PHE A 192 19.19 -11.33 -13.52
N LYS A 193 19.98 -11.09 -14.55
CA LYS A 193 21.44 -11.25 -14.57
C LYS A 193 22.11 -9.94 -14.21
N ILE A 194 23.18 -10.04 -13.45
CA ILE A 194 24.06 -8.94 -13.10
C ILE A 194 25.49 -9.20 -13.59
N THR A 195 26.34 -8.18 -13.60
CA THR A 195 27.74 -8.32 -14.03
C THR A 195 28.52 -9.33 -13.19
N SER A 196 28.40 -9.29 -11.86
CA SER A 196 29.04 -10.23 -10.94
C SER A 196 28.23 -10.38 -9.65
N ALA A 197 27.83 -11.61 -9.34
CA ALA A 197 27.13 -11.90 -8.08
C ALA A 197 28.07 -12.23 -6.90
N LYS A 198 29.39 -12.18 -7.09
CA LYS A 198 30.37 -12.62 -6.07
C LYS A 198 30.23 -11.92 -4.71
N ALA A 199 29.80 -10.66 -4.72
CA ALA A 199 29.61 -9.88 -3.50
C ALA A 199 28.27 -10.15 -2.82
N PHE A 200 27.35 -10.90 -3.43
CA PHE A 200 25.97 -11.10 -2.99
C PHE A 200 25.74 -12.52 -2.48
N LYS A 201 24.76 -12.67 -1.59
CA LYS A 201 24.29 -13.97 -1.12
C LYS A 201 22.78 -13.94 -0.86
N LYS A 202 22.18 -15.13 -0.77
CA LYS A 202 20.80 -15.29 -0.28
C LYS A 202 20.62 -14.59 1.07
N GLY A 203 19.52 -13.88 1.23
CA GLY A 203 19.16 -13.09 2.40
C GLY A 203 19.67 -11.64 2.37
N ASP A 204 20.52 -11.26 1.42
CA ASP A 204 20.94 -9.86 1.30
C ASP A 204 19.75 -8.98 0.89
N ARG A 205 19.60 -7.85 1.59
CA ARG A 205 18.68 -6.77 1.22
C ARG A 205 19.32 -5.93 0.12
N VAL A 206 18.60 -5.78 -0.97
CA VAL A 206 19.10 -5.12 -2.18
C VAL A 206 18.08 -4.15 -2.74
N LEU A 207 18.60 -3.08 -3.32
CA LEU A 207 17.81 -2.11 -4.05
C LEU A 207 18.03 -2.39 -5.54
N VAL A 208 16.96 -2.81 -6.21
CA VAL A 208 16.94 -2.93 -7.67
C VAL A 208 16.49 -1.59 -8.23
N ARG A 209 17.36 -0.92 -8.96
CA ARG A 209 17.09 0.38 -9.56
C ARG A 209 16.92 0.24 -11.06
N ARG A 210 15.77 0.69 -11.55
CA ARG A 210 15.54 0.96 -12.96
C ARG A 210 15.91 2.41 -13.26
N ILE A 211 16.73 2.62 -14.27
CA ILE A 211 17.06 3.96 -14.75
C ILE A 211 15.90 4.50 -15.59
N GLY A 212 15.44 5.72 -15.28
CA GLY A 212 14.42 6.41 -16.09
C GLY A 212 14.99 7.67 -16.73
N ASN A 213 15.33 7.56 -18.01
CA ASN A 213 15.89 8.65 -18.80
C ASN A 213 14.82 9.48 -19.53
N GLU A 214 15.26 10.57 -20.16
CA GLU A 214 14.39 11.49 -20.90
C GLU A 214 13.72 10.80 -22.10
N ASP A 215 14.45 9.95 -22.82
CA ASP A 215 13.93 9.22 -23.99
C ASP A 215 12.74 8.32 -23.63
N TRP A 216 12.80 7.64 -22.47
CA TRP A 216 11.69 6.85 -21.98
C TRP A 216 10.47 7.71 -21.64
N ILE A 217 10.68 8.84 -20.93
CA ILE A 217 9.59 9.76 -20.57
C ILE A 217 8.91 10.31 -21.82
N LYS A 218 9.70 10.68 -22.84
CA LYS A 218 9.21 11.09 -24.14
C LYS A 218 8.44 9.98 -24.85
N LYS A 219 8.96 8.74 -24.80
CA LYS A 219 8.30 7.57 -25.41
C LYS A 219 6.91 7.31 -24.83
N ILE A 220 6.69 7.58 -23.55
CA ILE A 220 5.39 7.44 -22.88
C ILE A 220 4.56 8.75 -22.90
N GLY A 221 5.05 9.81 -23.52
CA GLY A 221 4.32 11.07 -23.73
C GLY A 221 4.19 11.98 -22.50
N LEU A 222 4.98 11.74 -21.45
CA LEU A 222 4.89 12.47 -20.17
C LEU A 222 5.83 13.69 -20.10
N ASP A 223 6.51 14.03 -21.20
CA ASP A 223 7.26 15.27 -21.41
C ASP A 223 6.43 16.36 -22.13
N THR A 224 5.20 16.05 -22.55
CA THR A 224 4.43 16.89 -23.48
C THR A 224 3.80 18.13 -22.84
N ALA A 225 3.49 19.14 -23.65
CA ALA A 225 2.76 20.32 -23.19
C ALA A 225 1.37 20.00 -22.63
N THR A 226 0.73 18.91 -23.09
CA THR A 226 -0.60 18.47 -22.65
C THR A 226 -0.64 18.12 -21.15
N VAL A 227 0.46 17.61 -20.58
CA VAL A 227 0.55 17.37 -19.12
C VAL A 227 0.99 18.62 -18.34
N GLY A 228 1.27 19.73 -19.03
CA GLY A 228 1.43 21.06 -18.46
C GLY A 228 2.52 21.16 -17.39
N ARG A 229 2.13 21.59 -16.18
CA ARG A 229 3.03 21.69 -15.03
C ARG A 229 3.42 20.34 -14.43
N ASN A 230 2.75 19.26 -14.83
CA ASN A 230 2.98 17.89 -14.35
C ASN A 230 3.94 17.10 -15.24
N ARG A 231 4.64 17.76 -16.18
CA ARG A 231 5.67 17.13 -17.01
C ARG A 231 6.71 16.41 -16.16
N TRP A 232 6.97 15.16 -16.50
CA TRP A 232 7.97 14.35 -15.81
C TRP A 232 9.38 14.78 -16.26
N ARG A 233 10.31 14.73 -15.31
CA ARG A 233 11.75 14.85 -15.55
C ARG A 233 12.38 13.48 -15.33
N PRO A 234 13.57 13.17 -15.87
CA PRO A 234 14.24 11.90 -15.60
C PRO A 234 14.26 11.55 -14.10
N PHE A 235 13.87 10.32 -13.77
CA PHE A 235 13.87 9.78 -12.41
C PHE A 235 14.04 8.26 -12.43
N ASP A 236 14.64 7.74 -11.37
CA ASP A 236 14.81 6.31 -11.19
C ASP A 236 13.64 5.68 -10.43
N ILE A 237 13.35 4.42 -10.73
CA ILE A 237 12.39 3.61 -9.97
C ILE A 237 13.16 2.59 -9.15
N ASN A 238 12.99 2.61 -7.84
CA ASN A 238 13.70 1.73 -6.91
C ASN A 238 12.75 0.68 -6.33
N PHE A 239 13.23 -0.56 -6.25
CA PHE A 239 12.53 -1.68 -5.65
C PHE A 239 13.36 -2.26 -4.51
N ASP A 240 12.82 -2.23 -3.30
CA ASP A 240 13.40 -2.92 -2.14
C ASP A 240 13.14 -4.42 -2.27
N ARG A 241 14.18 -5.23 -2.35
CA ARG A 241 14.09 -6.68 -2.52
C ARG A 241 15.00 -7.41 -1.55
N THR A 242 14.72 -8.68 -1.36
CA THR A 242 15.59 -9.64 -0.71
C THR A 242 16.03 -10.68 -1.73
N ILE A 243 17.33 -10.98 -1.80
CA ILE A 243 17.81 -12.07 -2.64
C ILE A 243 17.37 -13.41 -2.03
N VAL A 244 16.61 -14.21 -2.77
CA VAL A 244 16.15 -15.54 -2.32
C VAL A 244 16.98 -16.68 -2.91
N ASP A 245 17.65 -16.44 -4.04
CA ASP A 245 18.55 -17.41 -4.68
C ASP A 245 19.57 -16.73 -5.60
N ILE A 246 20.72 -17.38 -5.81
CA ILE A 246 21.76 -16.96 -6.77
C ILE A 246 22.27 -18.19 -7.52
N SER A 247 22.23 -18.12 -8.85
CA SER A 247 22.78 -19.14 -9.74
C SER A 247 23.71 -18.50 -10.78
N GLY A 248 25.02 -18.70 -10.61
CA GLY A 248 26.05 -17.97 -11.33
C GLY A 248 25.92 -16.46 -11.09
N ASN A 249 25.65 -15.70 -12.16
CA ASN A 249 25.39 -14.25 -12.10
C ASN A 249 23.89 -13.90 -12.18
N THR A 250 23.00 -14.89 -12.10
CA THR A 250 21.56 -14.67 -12.07
C THR A 250 21.10 -14.57 -10.62
N VAL A 251 20.43 -13.47 -10.29
CA VAL A 251 19.84 -13.22 -8.97
C VAL A 251 18.34 -13.47 -9.06
N THR A 252 17.78 -14.15 -8.06
CA THR A 252 16.32 -14.26 -7.85
C THR A 252 15.94 -13.45 -6.61
N VAL A 253 14.90 -12.62 -6.73
CA VAL A 253 14.36 -11.78 -5.65
C VAL A 253 13.01 -12.29 -5.13
N ASP A 254 12.65 -11.82 -3.94
CA ASP A 254 11.44 -12.21 -3.20
C ASP A 254 10.12 -11.71 -3.81
N ALA A 255 10.13 -10.62 -4.56
CA ALA A 255 8.92 -10.05 -5.16
C ALA A 255 9.14 -9.50 -6.59
N PRO A 256 8.09 -9.45 -7.44
CA PRO A 256 8.22 -9.12 -8.85
C PRO A 256 8.72 -7.70 -9.12
N ILE A 257 9.37 -7.48 -10.26
CA ILE A 257 9.65 -6.12 -10.77
C ILE A 257 8.39 -5.55 -11.42
N PHE A 258 7.92 -4.38 -10.97
CA PHE A 258 6.64 -3.80 -11.43
C PHE A 258 6.76 -2.88 -12.64
N THR A 259 7.99 -2.59 -13.07
CA THR A 259 8.25 -1.80 -14.27
C THR A 259 9.46 -2.38 -14.97
N ALA A 260 9.30 -2.78 -16.24
CA ALA A 260 10.35 -3.44 -16.99
C ALA A 260 11.65 -2.64 -16.99
N ILE A 261 12.76 -3.36 -16.85
CA ILE A 261 14.11 -2.81 -16.94
C ILE A 261 14.61 -3.10 -18.35
N ASP A 262 14.62 -2.07 -19.18
CA ASP A 262 14.96 -2.18 -20.60
C ASP A 262 16.26 -1.42 -20.84
N LYS A 263 17.27 -2.12 -21.35
CA LYS A 263 18.60 -1.55 -21.61
C LYS A 263 18.54 -0.38 -22.58
N ARG A 264 17.55 -0.36 -23.49
CA ARG A 264 17.28 0.77 -24.39
C ARG A 264 17.06 2.09 -23.65
N TRP A 265 16.53 2.04 -22.43
CA TRP A 265 16.21 3.22 -21.62
C TRP A 265 17.19 3.48 -20.47
N GLY A 266 18.38 2.86 -20.53
CA GLY A 266 19.43 2.97 -19.51
C GLY A 266 19.56 1.74 -18.63
N GLY A 267 18.69 0.73 -18.80
CA GLY A 267 18.77 -0.53 -18.06
C GLY A 267 18.56 -0.33 -16.56
N GLY A 268 19.31 -1.10 -15.76
CA GLY A 268 19.18 -1.06 -14.31
C GLY A 268 20.43 -1.52 -13.59
N VAL A 269 20.42 -1.33 -12.28
CA VAL A 269 21.54 -1.62 -11.40
C VAL A 269 21.03 -2.22 -10.09
N LEU A 270 21.87 -3.02 -9.45
CA LEU A 270 21.65 -3.64 -8.16
C LEU A 270 22.63 -3.08 -7.15
N TYR A 271 22.14 -2.74 -5.96
CA TYR A 271 22.95 -2.34 -4.81
C TYR A 271 22.55 -3.16 -3.58
N LYS A 272 23.50 -3.42 -2.70
CA LYS A 272 23.19 -3.65 -1.28
C LYS A 272 22.88 -2.32 -0.60
N TYR A 273 22.15 -2.40 0.50
CA TYR A 273 21.92 -1.24 1.35
C TYR A 273 21.84 -1.61 2.82
N ASN A 274 22.18 -0.64 3.67
CA ASN A 274 21.85 -0.66 5.08
C ASN A 274 20.50 0.02 5.27
N ASP A 275 19.60 -0.62 6.02
CA ASP A 275 18.29 -0.04 6.32
C ASP A 275 18.29 0.52 7.73
N GLU A 276 18.20 1.84 7.84
CA GLU A 276 18.05 2.53 9.13
C GLU A 276 16.65 3.12 9.29
N ARG A 277 15.71 2.78 8.40
CA ARG A 277 14.31 3.17 8.57
C ARG A 277 13.74 2.57 9.85
N ILE A 278 12.86 3.31 10.49
CA ILE A 278 12.08 2.78 11.61
C ILE A 278 11.12 1.69 11.13
N GLU A 279 10.87 0.73 12.01
CA GLU A 279 10.06 -0.46 11.74
C GLU A 279 9.05 -0.70 12.86
N GLN A 280 8.13 -1.65 12.67
CA GLN A 280 7.13 -2.00 13.67
C GLN A 280 6.28 -0.78 14.11
N VAL A 281 5.96 0.09 13.17
CA VAL A 281 5.07 1.24 13.36
C VAL A 281 3.70 0.93 12.77
N GLY A 282 2.62 1.16 13.54
CA GLY A 282 1.26 0.87 13.11
C GLY A 282 0.30 2.04 13.37
N ILE A 283 -0.63 2.28 12.44
CA ILE A 283 -1.77 3.17 12.62
C ILE A 283 -3.03 2.35 12.36
N GLU A 284 -3.89 2.21 13.36
CA GLU A 284 -5.03 1.30 13.26
C GLU A 284 -6.29 1.83 13.95
N ASN A 285 -7.44 1.31 13.48
CA ASN A 285 -8.76 1.54 14.08
C ASN A 285 -9.12 3.01 14.36
N LEU A 286 -8.72 3.92 13.47
CA LEU A 286 -9.05 5.35 13.55
C LEU A 286 -9.36 5.93 12.18
N ARG A 287 -9.99 7.10 12.15
CA ARG A 287 -10.26 7.89 10.94
C ARG A 287 -9.63 9.27 11.06
N GLY A 288 -9.01 9.75 9.98
CA GLY A 288 -8.59 11.14 9.84
C GLY A 288 -9.63 11.95 9.05
N ILE A 289 -9.93 13.17 9.49
CA ILE A 289 -10.71 14.17 8.77
C ILE A 289 -9.88 15.45 8.73
N SER A 290 -9.74 16.06 7.55
CA SER A 290 -9.19 17.42 7.42
C SER A 290 -10.33 18.42 7.48
N GLU A 291 -10.16 19.51 8.21
CA GLU A 291 -11.02 20.68 8.07
C GLU A 291 -10.91 21.19 6.63
N TYR A 292 -12.06 21.56 6.06
CA TYR A 292 -12.19 22.16 4.74
C TYR A 292 -13.38 23.12 4.75
N ASP A 293 -13.34 24.11 3.86
CA ASP A 293 -14.48 24.99 3.62
C ASP A 293 -15.38 24.38 2.55
N PRO A 294 -16.58 23.88 2.90
CA PRO A 294 -17.49 23.24 1.95
C PRO A 294 -18.07 24.23 0.92
N SER A 295 -17.96 25.54 1.15
CA SER A 295 -18.38 26.57 0.19
C SER A 295 -17.38 26.77 -0.94
N ILE A 296 -16.12 26.38 -0.75
CA ILE A 296 -15.05 26.51 -1.75
C ILE A 296 -14.93 25.18 -2.52
N ARG A 297 -15.49 25.15 -3.74
CA ARG A 297 -15.33 24.01 -4.67
C ARG A 297 -14.46 24.40 -5.86
N THR A 298 -13.46 23.58 -6.19
CA THR A 298 -12.71 23.74 -7.45
C THR A 298 -13.48 23.13 -8.62
N LYS A 299 -13.53 23.86 -9.74
CA LYS A 299 -14.09 23.38 -11.01
C LYS A 299 -13.00 22.88 -11.99
N GLU A 300 -11.73 23.04 -11.65
CA GLU A 300 -10.60 22.81 -12.57
C GLU A 300 -10.16 21.34 -12.68
N TYR A 301 -10.40 20.54 -11.64
CA TYR A 301 -9.91 19.15 -11.57
C TYR A 301 -11.06 18.16 -11.45
N GLY A 302 -12.10 18.29 -12.29
CA GLY A 302 -13.20 17.31 -12.39
C GLY A 302 -13.56 16.68 -11.05
N ASN A 303 -13.84 17.52 -10.05
CA ASN A 303 -13.94 17.10 -8.66
C ASN A 303 -14.93 15.94 -8.55
N MET A 304 -14.49 14.81 -7.99
CA MET A 304 -15.29 13.60 -7.80
C MET A 304 -16.33 13.73 -6.67
N ASP A 305 -16.98 14.89 -6.56
CA ASP A 305 -18.25 14.97 -5.85
C ASP A 305 -19.32 14.51 -6.87
N ARG A 306 -19.51 13.19 -6.96
CA ARG A 306 -20.64 12.61 -7.70
C ARG A 306 -21.94 12.92 -6.96
N ASP A 307 -22.45 14.12 -7.16
CA ASP A 307 -23.86 14.47 -6.94
C ASP A 307 -24.44 15.00 -8.27
N ASP A 308 -24.29 14.24 -9.37
CA ASP A 308 -25.15 14.39 -10.54
C ASP A 308 -25.14 13.12 -11.42
N LEU A 309 -25.86 12.08 -10.98
CA LEU A 309 -26.37 11.03 -11.87
C LEU A 309 -27.84 11.34 -12.19
N GLY A 310 -28.10 12.55 -12.68
CA GLY A 310 -29.45 13.10 -12.76
C GLY A 310 -29.76 13.95 -13.99
N ALA A 311 -29.25 13.63 -15.18
CA ALA A 311 -29.93 13.98 -16.44
C ALA A 311 -29.39 13.19 -17.64
N ALA A 312 -30.21 12.24 -18.10
CA ALA A 312 -30.31 11.73 -19.47
C ALA A 312 -29.07 11.86 -20.40
N ALA A 313 -28.27 10.80 -20.48
CA ALA A 313 -27.57 10.48 -21.73
C ALA A 313 -28.60 9.97 -22.76
N SER A 314 -29.43 10.88 -23.24
CA SER A 314 -30.07 10.76 -24.55
C SER A 314 -29.20 11.49 -25.57
N VAL A 315 -29.10 10.91 -26.77
CA VAL A 315 -28.47 11.43 -28.00
C VAL A 315 -26.99 11.02 -28.13
N SER A 316 -26.50 10.31 -29.15
CA SER A 316 -27.07 9.56 -30.29
C SER A 316 -25.90 8.85 -30.98
N ARG A 317 -26.13 7.62 -31.45
CA ARG A 317 -25.41 6.84 -32.50
C ARG A 317 -23.88 6.94 -32.57
#